data_AF-A0A524N815-F1
#
_entry.id   AF-A0A524N815-F1
#
_cell.length_a   1.000
_cell.length_b   1.000
_cell.length_c   1.000
_cell.angle_alpha   90.00
_cell.angle_beta   90.00
_cell.angle_gamma   90.00
#
_symmetry.space_group_name_H-M   'P 1'
#
loop_
_entity.id
_entity.type
_entity.pdbx_description
1 polymer ?
#
loop_
_entity_poly.entity_id
_entity_poly.type
_entity_poly.pdbx_seq_one_letter_code
_entity_poly.pdbx_strand_id
1 'polypeptide(L)'
;LAANPDQALAFVDDQRGHPTFTADLAPALHRLALDRRVGIHHVTNQGAVSWYEFVREILAAAGHDPDRVRPIATADLDPPRPAPRPANSVLDNAVWRAAGYEPLRDFREPLRGLVAKLAPHRGQTSVWPRAEAHVAKDKEQPRSQRASHPQEFTRPIDAVQCDVVASDRRPVRPIHPESQHVVGFAAPQLAPPCDLLVAE
;
A
#
# COMPACT_ATOMS: atom_id res chain seq x y z
N LEU A 1 -13.13 19.12 9.08
CA LEU A 1 -12.32 19.54 10.26
C LEU A 1 -13.31 19.91 11.36
N ALA A 2 -13.01 19.58 12.62
CA ALA A 2 -13.95 19.47 13.75
C ALA A 2 -15.14 20.45 13.72
N ALA A 3 -16.31 19.98 14.19
CA ALA A 3 -17.55 20.77 14.27
C ALA A 3 -17.40 22.08 15.07
N ASN A 4 -16.29 22.24 15.81
CA ASN A 4 -15.87 23.49 16.42
C ASN A 4 -14.40 23.79 16.04
N PRO A 5 -14.12 24.91 15.34
CA PRO A 5 -12.76 25.33 15.00
C PRO A 5 -11.91 25.73 16.21
N ASP A 6 -12.46 25.87 17.41
CA ASP A 6 -11.71 26.25 18.63
C ASP A 6 -11.37 25.05 19.52
N GLN A 7 -11.86 23.85 19.17
CA GLN A 7 -11.58 22.65 19.94
C GLN A 7 -10.15 22.14 19.65
N ALA A 8 -9.33 22.05 20.70
CA ALA A 8 -8.02 21.41 20.65
C ALA A 8 -8.16 19.93 20.24
N LEU A 9 -7.34 19.51 19.27
CA LEU A 9 -7.33 18.14 18.76
C LEU A 9 -6.36 17.30 19.58
N ALA A 10 -6.74 16.09 19.98
CA ALA A 10 -5.89 15.19 20.73
C ALA A 10 -5.54 13.96 19.89
N PHE A 11 -4.26 13.64 19.77
CA PHE A 11 -3.78 12.48 19.00
C PHE A 11 -2.69 11.72 19.73
N VAL A 12 -2.67 10.40 19.50
CA VAL A 12 -1.75 9.47 20.15
C VAL A 12 -0.31 9.74 19.73
N ASP A 13 0.60 9.82 20.71
CA ASP A 13 2.03 10.10 20.48
C ASP A 13 2.96 8.90 20.76
N ASP A 14 2.43 7.84 21.39
CA ASP A 14 3.17 6.62 21.73
C ASP A 14 2.99 5.46 20.72
N GLN A 15 2.40 5.75 19.54
CA GLN A 15 2.30 4.82 18.40
C GLN A 15 3.05 5.39 17.20
N ARG A 16 4.15 4.75 16.78
CA ARG A 16 5.02 5.21 15.67
C ARG A 16 4.87 4.35 14.42
N GLY A 17 4.90 4.97 13.24
CA GLY A 17 4.85 4.29 11.95
C GLY A 17 5.25 5.16 10.77
N HIS A 18 5.18 4.62 9.55
CA HIS A 18 5.44 5.35 8.31
C HIS A 18 4.12 5.68 7.58
N PRO A 19 3.72 6.96 7.50
CA PRO A 19 2.68 7.37 6.56
C PRO A 19 3.13 7.03 5.13
N THR A 20 2.32 6.29 4.37
CA THR A 20 2.67 5.86 3.01
C THR A 20 1.60 6.32 2.02
N PHE A 21 2.03 7.05 1.00
CA PHE A 21 1.15 7.62 -0.02
C PHE A 21 1.00 6.65 -1.18
N THR A 22 -0.25 6.43 -1.61
CA THR A 22 -0.56 5.54 -2.73
C THR A 22 0.07 5.99 -4.05
N ALA A 23 0.24 7.30 -4.23
CA ALA A 23 0.94 7.88 -5.38
C ALA A 23 2.40 7.41 -5.51
N ASP A 24 3.02 6.98 -4.40
CA ASP A 24 4.40 6.48 -4.37
C ASP A 24 4.43 4.95 -4.31
N LEU A 25 3.54 4.35 -3.51
CA LEU A 25 3.47 2.90 -3.37
C LEU A 25 3.03 2.20 -4.66
N ALA A 26 2.06 2.74 -5.41
CA ALA A 26 1.55 2.07 -6.60
C ALA A 26 2.62 1.91 -7.72
N PRO A 27 3.41 2.95 -8.06
CA PRO A 27 4.56 2.77 -8.96
C PRO A 27 5.60 1.78 -8.44
N ALA A 28 5.86 1.75 -7.14
CA ALA A 28 6.80 0.80 -6.54
C ALA A 28 6.32 -0.65 -6.68
N LEU A 29 5.03 -0.91 -6.42
CA LEU A 29 4.42 -2.23 -6.64
C LEU A 29 4.47 -2.63 -8.12
N HIS A 30 4.17 -1.70 -9.02
CA HIS A 30 4.26 -1.94 -10.47
C HIS A 30 5.69 -2.30 -10.87
N ARG A 31 6.70 -1.64 -10.29
CA ARG A 31 8.11 -1.96 -10.55
C ARG A 31 8.49 -3.36 -10.08
N LEU A 32 8.06 -3.77 -8.88
CA LEU A 32 8.29 -5.14 -8.38
C LEU A 32 7.68 -6.18 -9.32
N ALA A 33 6.49 -5.91 -9.85
CA ALA A 33 5.82 -6.80 -10.80
C ALA A 33 6.58 -6.91 -12.13
N LEU A 34 7.02 -5.78 -12.70
CA LEU A 34 7.79 -5.75 -13.95
C LEU A 34 9.14 -6.46 -13.82
N ASP A 35 9.83 -6.24 -12.71
CA ASP A 35 11.12 -6.88 -12.42
C ASP A 35 10.96 -8.34 -11.93
N ARG A 36 9.71 -8.85 -11.88
CA ARG A 36 9.34 -10.19 -11.40
C ARG A 36 9.98 -10.54 -10.05
N ARG A 37 10.04 -9.56 -9.14
CA ARG A 37 10.57 -9.76 -7.80
C ARG A 37 9.63 -10.66 -7.00
N VAL A 38 10.22 -11.65 -6.34
CA VAL A 38 9.51 -12.59 -5.46
C VAL A 38 9.86 -12.34 -4.00
N GLY A 39 9.11 -12.95 -3.10
CA GLY A 39 9.30 -12.84 -1.66
C GLY A 39 8.53 -11.69 -1.02
N ILE A 40 8.86 -11.41 0.24
CA ILE A 40 8.17 -10.41 1.06
C ILE A 40 8.97 -9.10 1.02
N HIS A 41 8.31 -8.02 0.62
CA HIS A 41 8.89 -6.68 0.56
C HIS A 41 8.12 -5.73 1.47
N HIS A 42 8.84 -5.04 2.36
CA HIS A 42 8.32 -3.83 2.98
C HIS A 42 8.60 -2.65 2.06
N VAL A 43 7.55 -1.88 1.76
CA VAL A 43 7.64 -0.69 0.91
C VAL A 43 6.79 0.40 1.55
N THR A 44 7.44 1.31 2.26
CA THR A 44 6.83 2.51 2.85
C THR A 44 7.60 3.76 2.43
N ASN A 45 6.95 4.92 2.48
CA ASN A 45 7.69 6.19 2.44
C ASN A 45 8.63 6.30 3.67
N GLN A 46 9.62 7.20 3.58
CA GLN A 46 10.49 7.52 4.72
C GLN A 46 9.81 8.53 5.66
N GLY A 47 10.39 8.69 6.85
CA GLY A 47 9.96 9.67 7.85
C GLY A 47 8.98 9.08 8.84
N ALA A 48 9.46 8.20 9.73
CA ALA A 48 8.64 7.62 10.79
C ALA A 48 8.16 8.71 11.77
N VAL A 49 6.86 8.68 12.08
CA VAL A 49 6.20 9.66 12.94
C VAL A 49 5.10 9.00 13.78
N SER A 50 4.72 9.64 14.88
CA SER A 50 3.50 9.33 15.61
C SER A 50 2.25 9.88 14.91
N TRP A 51 1.05 9.50 15.38
CA TRP A 51 -0.19 10.11 14.89
C TRP A 51 -0.26 11.60 15.23
N TYR A 52 0.19 11.97 16.43
CA TYR A 52 0.33 13.36 16.86
C TYR A 52 1.21 14.16 15.88
N GLU A 53 2.42 13.68 15.62
CA GLU A 53 3.37 14.31 14.70
C GLU A 53 2.78 14.40 13.28
N PHE A 54 2.16 13.32 12.77
CA PHE A 54 1.60 13.29 11.42
C PHE A 54 0.48 14.32 11.22
N VAL A 55 -0.41 14.49 12.20
CA VAL A 55 -1.50 15.48 12.10
C VAL A 55 -0.98 16.90 12.12
N ARG A 56 0.08 17.20 12.89
CA ARG A 56 0.74 18.50 12.86
C ARG A 56 1.29 18.84 11.47
N GLU A 57 1.90 17.87 10.80
CA GLU A 57 2.38 18.03 9.42
C GLU A 57 1.24 18.28 8.43
N ILE A 58 0.08 17.62 8.62
CA ILE A 58 -1.13 17.86 7.81
C ILE A 58 -1.64 19.30 8.01
N LEU A 59 -1.72 19.76 9.26
CA LEU A 59 -2.18 21.12 9.57
C LEU A 59 -1.23 22.17 9.01
N ALA A 60 0.08 22.00 9.21
CA ALA A 60 1.10 22.88 8.67
C ALA A 60 1.02 22.94 7.14
N ALA A 61 0.93 21.79 6.46
CA ALA A 61 0.77 21.73 5.00
C ALA A 61 -0.52 22.39 4.51
N ALA A 62 -1.56 22.44 5.35
CA ALA A 62 -2.85 23.08 5.06
C ALA A 62 -2.91 24.56 5.43
N GLY A 63 -1.82 25.15 5.95
CA GLY A 63 -1.78 26.55 6.40
C GLY A 63 -2.53 26.80 7.71
N HIS A 64 -2.75 25.76 8.52
CA HIS A 64 -3.34 25.85 9.85
C HIS A 64 -2.28 25.76 10.94
N ASP A 65 -2.58 26.29 12.13
CA ASP A 65 -1.70 26.23 13.29
C ASP A 65 -1.53 24.76 13.79
N PRO A 66 -0.31 24.19 13.74
CA PRO A 66 -0.05 22.83 14.21
C PRO A 66 -0.11 22.70 15.74
N ASP A 67 -0.01 23.78 16.51
CA ASP A 67 0.01 23.72 17.99
C ASP A 67 -1.40 23.59 18.59
N ARG A 68 -2.41 23.59 17.74
CA ARG A 68 -3.79 23.19 18.08
C ARG A 68 -3.93 21.69 18.37
N VAL A 69 -2.88 20.91 18.13
CA VAL A 69 -2.83 19.48 18.41
C VAL A 69 -2.09 19.28 19.72
N ARG A 70 -2.66 18.49 20.63
CA ARG A 70 -2.00 18.01 21.84
C ARG A 70 -1.71 16.50 21.76
N PRO A 71 -0.57 16.05 22.29
CA PRO A 71 -0.27 14.63 22.39
C PRO A 71 -1.09 13.99 23.52
N ILE A 72 -1.43 12.72 23.35
CA ILE A 72 -1.99 11.84 24.40
C ILE A 72 -1.32 10.47 24.33
N ALA A 73 -1.35 9.71 25.43
CA ALA A 73 -0.94 8.31 25.41
C ALA A 73 -2.06 7.42 24.85
N THR A 74 -1.72 6.23 24.36
CA THR A 74 -2.71 5.21 23.97
C THR A 74 -3.64 4.85 25.13
N ALA A 75 -3.12 4.88 26.36
CA ALA A 75 -3.89 4.62 27.58
C ALA A 75 -4.95 5.69 27.89
N ASP A 76 -4.79 6.91 27.37
CA ASP A 76 -5.72 8.02 27.58
C ASP A 76 -6.89 8.04 26.57
N LEU A 77 -6.93 7.08 25.65
CA LEU A 77 -8.00 6.97 24.67
C LEU A 77 -9.31 6.55 25.33
N ASP A 78 -10.32 7.42 25.23
CA ASP A 78 -11.68 7.16 25.68
C ASP A 78 -12.70 7.37 24.55
N PRO A 79 -13.42 6.32 24.10
CA PRO A 79 -13.29 4.93 24.53
C PRO A 79 -11.98 4.28 24.02
N PRO A 80 -11.48 3.23 24.71
CA PRO A 80 -10.33 2.47 24.24
C PRO A 80 -10.63 1.78 22.91
N ARG A 81 -9.58 1.52 22.13
CA ARG A 81 -9.74 0.86 20.83
C ARG A 81 -10.00 -0.64 21.04
N PRO A 82 -10.99 -1.24 20.36
CA PRO A 82 -11.28 -2.68 20.49
C PRO A 82 -10.09 -3.58 20.10
N ALA A 83 -9.31 -3.15 19.09
CA ALA A 83 -8.11 -3.86 18.66
C ALA A 83 -6.86 -3.13 19.19
N PRO A 84 -5.97 -3.83 19.93
CA PRO A 84 -4.71 -3.24 20.39
C PRO A 84 -3.83 -2.93 19.18
N ARG A 85 -3.25 -1.73 19.17
CA ARG A 85 -2.30 -1.32 18.14
C ARG A 85 -0.87 -1.47 18.64
N PRO A 86 0.07 -1.85 17.78
CA PRO A 86 1.48 -1.87 18.16
C PRO A 86 1.96 -0.45 18.46
N ALA A 87 2.79 -0.31 19.51
CA ALA A 87 3.46 0.95 19.81
C ALA A 87 4.47 1.34 18.70
N ASN A 88 4.99 0.36 17.96
CA ASN A 88 5.89 0.59 16.84
C ASN A 88 5.52 -0.30 15.65
N SER A 89 5.12 0.33 14.54
CA SER A 89 4.84 -0.29 13.25
C SER A 89 5.76 0.24 12.15
N VAL A 90 6.92 0.78 12.51
CA VAL A 90 7.95 1.21 11.56
C VAL A 90 8.53 -0.02 10.87
N LEU A 91 8.30 -0.14 9.57
CA LEU A 91 8.84 -1.21 8.75
C LEU A 91 10.18 -0.79 8.15
N ASP A 92 11.15 -1.70 8.18
CA ASP A 92 12.42 -1.50 7.47
C ASP A 92 12.31 -2.04 6.03
N ASN A 93 12.58 -1.16 5.07
CA ASN A 93 12.60 -1.45 3.64
C ASN A 93 13.92 -2.12 3.20
N ALA A 94 14.52 -2.97 4.04
CA ALA A 94 15.83 -3.58 3.78
C ALA A 94 15.84 -4.42 2.50
N VAL A 95 14.82 -5.24 2.27
CA VAL A 95 14.71 -6.09 1.06
C VAL A 95 14.59 -5.23 -0.20
N TRP A 96 13.83 -4.14 -0.14
CA TRP A 96 13.71 -3.18 -1.23
C TRP A 96 15.07 -2.55 -1.58
N ARG A 97 15.80 -2.06 -0.57
CA ARG A 97 17.14 -1.49 -0.75
C ARG A 97 18.15 -2.52 -1.28
N ALA A 98 18.13 -3.73 -0.72
CA ALA A 98 19.00 -4.83 -1.14
C ALA A 98 18.73 -5.28 -2.59
N ALA A 99 17.50 -5.07 -3.09
CA ALA A 99 17.14 -5.33 -4.48
C ALA A 99 17.59 -4.22 -5.46
N GLY A 100 18.30 -3.20 -4.97
CA GLY A 100 18.90 -2.12 -5.77
C GLY A 100 17.94 -0.95 -6.04
N TYR A 101 16.81 -0.87 -5.35
CA TYR A 101 15.87 0.23 -5.51
C TYR A 101 16.19 1.39 -4.57
N GLU A 102 16.07 2.61 -5.09
CA GLU A 102 16.16 3.81 -4.28
C GLU A 102 15.02 3.87 -3.24
N PRO A 103 15.29 4.37 -2.02
CA PRO A 103 14.23 4.58 -1.04
C PRO A 103 13.12 5.46 -1.60
N LEU A 104 11.86 5.13 -1.29
CA LEU A 104 10.74 6.04 -1.53
C LEU A 104 11.02 7.37 -0.82
N ARG A 105 10.55 8.49 -1.38
CA ARG A 105 10.71 9.82 -0.76
C ARG A 105 10.09 9.91 0.65
N ASP A 106 10.54 10.91 1.42
CA ASP A 106 9.94 11.25 2.71
C ASP A 106 8.47 11.63 2.55
N PHE A 107 7.59 11.15 3.43
CA PHE A 107 6.14 11.33 3.31
C PHE A 107 5.70 12.80 3.30
N ARG A 108 6.49 13.73 3.84
CA ARG A 108 6.15 15.16 3.88
C ARG A 108 6.09 15.77 2.48
N GLU A 109 6.85 15.23 1.53
CA GLU A 109 6.83 15.69 0.15
C GLU A 109 5.49 15.38 -0.57
N PRO A 110 5.03 14.11 -0.68
CA PRO A 110 3.73 13.81 -1.26
C PRO A 110 2.58 14.37 -0.42
N LEU A 111 2.73 14.54 0.89
CA LEU A 111 1.75 15.19 1.75
C LEU A 111 1.48 16.64 1.30
N ARG A 112 2.53 17.46 1.18
CA ARG A 112 2.39 18.86 0.71
C ARG A 112 1.74 18.91 -0.67
N GLY A 113 2.17 18.04 -1.59
CA GLY A 113 1.59 17.95 -2.92
C GLY A 113 0.10 17.56 -2.90
N LEU A 114 -0.29 16.61 -2.04
CA LEU A 114 -1.69 16.20 -1.90
C LEU A 114 -2.56 17.31 -1.31
N VAL A 115 -2.11 17.95 -0.23
CA VAL A 115 -2.88 19.02 0.42
C VAL A 115 -3.09 20.21 -0.52
N ALA A 116 -2.06 20.59 -1.28
CA ALA A 116 -2.18 21.63 -2.30
C ALA A 116 -3.22 21.27 -3.37
N LYS A 117 -3.30 20.00 -3.79
CA LYS A 117 -4.33 19.52 -4.74
C LYS A 117 -5.74 19.51 -4.16
N LEU A 118 -5.89 19.32 -2.85
CA LEU A 118 -7.21 19.26 -2.19
C LEU A 118 -7.75 20.64 -1.82
N ALA A 119 -6.90 21.66 -1.64
CA ALA A 119 -7.31 23.00 -1.26
C ALA A 119 -8.34 23.67 -2.22
N PRO A 120 -8.22 23.55 -3.56
CA PRO A 120 -9.18 24.12 -4.51
C PRO A 120 -10.57 23.46 -4.48
N HIS A 121 -10.66 22.22 -3.98
CA HIS A 121 -11.91 21.44 -4.00
C HIS A 121 -12.75 21.58 -2.72
N ARG A 122 -12.36 22.44 -1.76
CA ARG A 122 -13.11 22.64 -0.49
C ARG A 122 -14.53 23.19 -0.67
N GLY A 123 -14.90 23.67 -1.87
CA GLY A 123 -16.26 24.08 -2.21
C GLY A 123 -17.16 23.01 -2.81
N GLN A 124 -16.64 21.80 -3.10
CA GLN A 124 -17.40 20.70 -3.66
C GLN A 124 -17.35 19.53 -2.67
N THR A 125 -18.36 19.45 -1.79
CA THR A 125 -18.63 18.21 -1.09
C THR A 125 -18.93 17.14 -2.13
N SER A 126 -17.95 16.29 -2.43
CA SER A 126 -18.20 15.01 -3.08
C SER A 126 -19.14 14.25 -2.16
N VAL A 127 -20.43 14.33 -2.46
CA VAL A 127 -21.42 13.41 -1.93
C VAL A 127 -21.05 12.08 -2.57
N TRP A 128 -20.20 11.29 -1.91
CA TRP A 128 -20.20 9.86 -2.16
C TRP A 128 -21.65 9.42 -1.93
N PRO A 129 -22.36 8.89 -2.95
CA PRO A 129 -23.70 8.39 -2.71
C PRO A 129 -23.53 7.33 -1.64
N ARG A 130 -24.07 7.62 -0.45
CA ARG A 130 -24.22 6.62 0.59
C ARG A 130 -25.12 5.59 -0.08
N ALA A 131 -24.54 4.46 -0.52
CA ALA A 131 -25.35 3.32 -0.90
C ALA A 131 -26.22 3.06 0.33
N GLU A 132 -27.50 3.43 0.24
CA GLU A 132 -28.46 3.06 1.25
C GLU A 132 -28.41 1.55 1.27
N ALA A 133 -27.82 1.00 2.33
CA ALA A 133 -27.97 -0.39 2.66
C ALA A 133 -29.47 -0.59 2.88
N HIS A 134 -30.17 -0.90 1.79
CA HIS A 134 -31.45 -1.57 1.84
C HIS A 134 -31.16 -2.90 2.51
N VAL A 135 -31.21 -2.89 3.85
CA VAL A 135 -31.49 -4.10 4.61
C VAL A 135 -32.92 -4.45 4.24
N ALA A 136 -33.07 -5.15 3.12
CA ALA A 136 -34.23 -5.98 2.90
C ALA A 136 -34.31 -6.88 4.14
N LYS A 137 -35.31 -6.62 4.99
CA LYS A 137 -35.76 -7.62 5.95
C LYS A 137 -36.31 -8.77 5.11
N ASP A 138 -35.44 -9.69 4.73
CA ASP A 138 -35.85 -11.00 4.23
C ASP A 138 -36.61 -11.65 5.37
N LYS A 139 -37.94 -11.56 5.29
CA LYS A 139 -38.83 -12.43 6.04
C LYS A 139 -38.46 -13.85 5.66
N GLU A 140 -37.98 -14.58 6.65
CA GLU A 140 -37.63 -15.98 6.64
C GLU A 140 -38.69 -16.79 5.86
N GLN A 141 -38.33 -17.25 4.66
CA GLN A 141 -39.15 -18.19 3.91
C GLN A 141 -38.71 -19.63 4.24
N PRO A 142 -39.64 -20.54 4.59
CA PRO A 142 -39.29 -21.90 4.96
C PRO A 142 -38.72 -22.68 3.78
N ARG A 143 -37.71 -23.51 4.09
CA ARG A 143 -36.80 -24.24 3.19
C ARG A 143 -37.43 -25.23 2.18
N SER A 144 -38.76 -25.34 2.12
CA SER A 144 -39.45 -26.37 1.33
C SER A 144 -39.92 -25.92 -0.06
N GLN A 145 -39.66 -24.67 -0.47
CA GLN A 145 -40.08 -24.16 -1.78
C GLN A 145 -38.92 -23.55 -2.58
N ARG A 146 -37.86 -24.32 -2.82
CA ARG A 146 -36.95 -24.05 -3.96
C ARG A 146 -37.33 -24.98 -5.10
N ALA A 147 -38.26 -24.52 -5.95
CA ALA A 147 -38.49 -25.14 -7.24
C ALA A 147 -37.25 -24.89 -8.13
N SER A 148 -36.72 -25.96 -8.68
CA SER A 148 -35.65 -25.99 -9.68
C SER A 148 -36.11 -25.29 -10.96
N HIS A 149 -35.41 -24.22 -11.33
CA HIS A 149 -35.45 -23.65 -12.67
C HIS A 149 -34.03 -23.30 -13.10
N PRO A 150 -33.47 -23.94 -14.14
CA PRO A 150 -32.19 -23.55 -14.70
C PRO A 150 -32.41 -22.32 -15.59
N GLN A 151 -31.77 -21.21 -15.24
CA GLN A 151 -31.64 -20.07 -16.15
C GLN A 151 -30.22 -20.13 -16.72
N GLU A 152 -30.14 -20.63 -17.95
CA GLU A 152 -28.99 -20.51 -18.84
C GLU A 152 -28.63 -19.03 -19.00
N PHE A 153 -27.40 -18.67 -18.64
CA PHE A 153 -26.80 -17.41 -19.03
C PHE A 153 -25.56 -17.71 -19.88
N THR A 154 -25.79 -18.25 -21.07
CA THR A 154 -24.78 -18.34 -22.12
C THR A 154 -24.84 -17.08 -22.97
N ARG A 155 -23.87 -16.17 -22.84
CA ARG A 155 -23.26 -15.44 -23.97
C ARG A 155 -21.79 -15.09 -23.64
N PRO A 156 -20.93 -15.06 -24.65
CA PRO A 156 -19.49 -15.32 -24.51
C PRO A 156 -18.68 -14.06 -24.21
N ILE A 157 -17.69 -14.18 -23.34
CA ILE A 157 -16.54 -13.27 -23.34
C ILE A 157 -15.58 -13.87 -24.36
N ASP A 158 -15.36 -13.14 -25.45
CA ASP A 158 -14.37 -13.48 -26.46
C ASP A 158 -13.01 -13.72 -25.81
N ALA A 159 -12.44 -14.87 -26.18
CA ALA A 159 -11.17 -15.35 -25.70
C ALA A 159 -10.04 -14.40 -26.12
N VAL A 160 -9.45 -13.68 -25.16
CA VAL A 160 -8.04 -13.28 -25.29
C VAL A 160 -7.23 -14.54 -24.99
N GLN A 161 -6.80 -15.17 -26.07
CA GLN A 161 -5.91 -16.32 -26.06
C GLN A 161 -4.57 -15.89 -25.47
N CYS A 162 -4.37 -16.14 -24.18
CA CYS A 162 -3.04 -16.23 -23.61
C CYS A 162 -2.49 -17.59 -24.02
N ASP A 163 -1.65 -17.62 -25.06
CA ASP A 163 -0.84 -18.80 -25.37
C ASP A 163 0.07 -19.08 -24.18
N VAL A 164 -0.37 -19.99 -23.32
CA VAL A 164 0.48 -20.66 -22.34
C VAL A 164 1.39 -21.57 -23.15
N VAL A 165 2.57 -21.08 -23.51
CA VAL A 165 3.67 -21.96 -23.89
C VAL A 165 3.98 -22.82 -22.67
N ALA A 166 3.67 -24.11 -22.78
CA ALA A 166 3.98 -25.13 -21.80
C ALA A 166 5.50 -25.19 -21.59
N SER A 167 5.99 -24.50 -20.56
CA SER A 167 7.35 -24.68 -20.06
C SER A 167 7.37 -25.93 -19.19
N ASP A 168 8.05 -26.92 -19.71
CA ASP A 168 8.43 -28.22 -19.16
C ASP A 168 8.54 -28.24 -17.62
N ARG A 169 7.62 -28.94 -16.95
CA ARG A 169 7.65 -29.15 -15.49
C ARG A 169 8.76 -30.15 -15.15
N ARG A 170 9.99 -29.65 -14.97
CA ARG A 170 11.02 -30.44 -14.29
C ARG A 170 10.74 -30.48 -12.78
N PRO A 171 10.77 -31.67 -12.14
CA PRO A 171 10.46 -31.79 -10.72
C PRO A 171 11.54 -31.11 -9.85
N VAL A 172 11.08 -30.32 -8.88
CA VAL A 172 11.92 -29.69 -7.85
C VAL A 172 12.40 -30.79 -6.89
N ARG A 173 13.73 -30.98 -6.76
CA ARG A 173 14.31 -31.88 -5.76
C ARG A 173 14.21 -31.27 -4.36
N PRO A 174 13.98 -32.09 -3.31
CA PRO A 174 13.95 -31.60 -1.94
C PRO A 174 15.34 -31.17 -1.46
N ILE A 175 15.38 -30.10 -0.67
CA ILE A 175 16.60 -29.50 -0.12
C ILE A 175 16.93 -30.24 1.19
N HIS A 176 18.08 -30.92 1.24
CA HIS A 176 18.66 -31.41 2.49
C HIS A 176 19.51 -30.31 3.15
N PRO A 177 19.51 -30.22 4.50
CA PRO A 177 20.38 -29.31 5.22
C PRO A 177 21.79 -29.93 5.37
N GLU A 178 22.79 -29.07 5.53
CA GLU A 178 24.22 -29.33 5.77
C GLU A 178 25.12 -29.44 4.54
N SER A 179 25.83 -28.34 4.25
CA SER A 179 27.30 -28.29 4.39
C SER A 179 27.81 -26.89 4.06
N GLN A 180 28.51 -26.30 5.02
CA GLN A 180 29.32 -25.10 4.87
C GLN A 180 30.51 -25.42 3.96
N HIS A 181 30.64 -24.75 2.83
CA HIS A 181 31.94 -24.56 2.18
C HIS A 181 32.00 -23.17 1.54
N VAL A 182 32.91 -22.37 2.07
CA VAL A 182 33.42 -21.13 1.49
C VAL A 182 34.22 -21.49 0.24
N VAL A 183 33.83 -20.98 -0.92
CA VAL A 183 34.72 -20.84 -2.09
C VAL A 183 34.36 -19.54 -2.80
N GLY A 184 35.36 -18.67 -2.98
CA GLY A 184 35.23 -17.36 -3.59
C GLY A 184 35.34 -17.36 -5.13
N PHE A 185 35.04 -16.17 -5.65
CA PHE A 185 35.33 -15.61 -6.98
C PHE A 185 34.64 -16.23 -8.22
N ALA A 186 33.82 -15.43 -8.92
CA ALA A 186 34.28 -14.60 -10.05
C ALA A 186 33.11 -13.76 -10.60
N ALA A 187 33.37 -12.49 -10.90
CA ALA A 187 32.43 -11.59 -11.58
C ALA A 187 32.36 -11.92 -13.10
N PRO A 188 31.19 -11.87 -13.75
CA PRO A 188 31.12 -12.05 -15.19
C PRO A 188 31.53 -10.76 -15.93
N GLN A 189 32.50 -10.90 -16.83
CA GLN A 189 32.95 -9.89 -17.80
C GLN A 189 31.80 -9.46 -18.73
N LEU A 190 31.66 -8.14 -18.91
CA LEU A 190 30.86 -7.53 -19.97
C LEU A 190 31.41 -7.92 -21.36
N ALA A 191 30.51 -8.27 -22.28
CA ALA A 191 30.81 -8.36 -23.70
C ALA A 191 30.89 -6.95 -24.32
N PRO A 192 31.78 -6.69 -25.30
CA PRO A 192 31.86 -5.41 -26.00
C PRO A 192 30.74 -5.23 -27.06
N PRO A 193 30.41 -3.98 -27.45
CA PRO A 193 29.33 -3.68 -28.39
C PRO A 193 29.73 -3.97 -29.85
N CYS A 194 28.73 -4.39 -30.64
CA CYS A 194 28.86 -4.61 -32.09
C CYS A 194 29.08 -3.30 -32.85
N ASP A 195 30.09 -3.30 -33.72
CA ASP A 195 30.41 -2.25 -34.66
C ASP A 195 29.28 -2.02 -35.69
N LEU A 196 28.89 -0.76 -35.83
CA LEU A 196 28.05 -0.25 -36.92
C LEU A 196 28.99 0.15 -38.07
N LEU A 197 29.03 -0.66 -39.13
CA LEU A 197 29.69 -0.31 -40.39
C LEU A 197 28.91 0.82 -41.10
N VAL A 198 29.59 1.95 -41.29
CA VAL A 198 29.26 2.96 -42.31
C VAL A 198 30.20 2.73 -43.48
N ALA A 199 29.66 2.55 -44.68
CA ALA A 199 30.38 2.72 -45.94
C ALA A 199 29.47 3.45 -46.93
N GLU A 200 30.11 4.34 -47.68
CA GLU A 200 29.66 5.37 -48.62
C GLU A 200 28.47 5.07 -49.53
#